data_AF-A0A0K8R2S4-F1
#
_entry.id   AF-A0A0K8R2S4-F1
#
_cell.length_a   1.000
_cell.length_b   1.000
_cell.length_c   1.000
_cell.angle_alpha   90.00
_cell.angle_beta   90.00
_cell.angle_gamma   90.00
#
_symmetry.space_group_name_H-M   'P 1'
#
loop_
_entity.id
_entity.type
_entity.pdbx_description
1 polymer ?
#
loop_
_entity_poly.entity_id
_entity_poly.type
_entity_poly.pdbx_seq_one_letter_code
_entity_poly.pdbx_strand_id
1 'polypeptide(L)'
;MLVQIVWIFTIARTCTCSNSCQSAVEVDVCSLDPDISHDSNSFEGFFYDRHTDKCLSTTLGDHKSDGSVENKFTYAEFCNSRCRKKVPEICFDDATTDYLIRVPKPTVEKWTYDSDSTKCVQFTWTGGDTKGKNIFDSLNECVNKCKVPDLGLCAYEFRTDCKHGDDLYIWYDYKDQACKILNPDHCPTRGNAFYTYRDCYRRCGRTSKHRCVQEPDYSFPGAFQKYYYDITRHKCEGKKLFRGHVSGNSNLFETWEDCKETCMAIYKYEPEWL
;
A
#
# COMPACT_ATOMS: atom_id res chain seq x y z
N MET A 1 -14.51 37.40 79.31
CA MET A 1 -13.30 37.08 78.53
C MET A 1 -12.95 35.63 78.75
N LEU A 2 -13.29 34.77 77.79
CA LEU A 2 -12.90 33.35 77.77
C LEU A 2 -12.49 33.06 76.33
N VAL A 3 -11.19 32.81 76.15
CA VAL A 3 -10.53 32.58 74.86
C VAL A 3 -10.80 31.13 74.45
N GLN A 4 -11.46 30.94 73.30
CA GLN A 4 -11.62 29.61 72.69
C GLN A 4 -10.36 29.25 71.93
N ILE A 5 -9.70 28.17 72.34
CA ILE A 5 -8.53 27.59 71.66
C ILE A 5 -9.07 26.60 70.62
N VAL A 6 -8.87 26.94 69.34
CA VAL A 6 -9.23 26.11 68.18
C VAL A 6 -8.12 25.08 67.95
N TRP A 7 -8.46 23.79 68.04
CA TRP A 7 -7.56 22.70 67.66
C TRP A 7 -7.55 22.53 66.15
N ILE A 8 -6.40 22.79 65.53
CA ILE A 8 -6.15 22.54 64.11
C ILE A 8 -5.84 21.04 63.96
N PHE A 9 -6.78 20.27 63.41
CA PHE A 9 -6.50 18.95 62.87
C PHE A 9 -6.14 19.08 61.39
N THR A 10 -4.84 19.10 61.09
CA THR A 10 -4.34 18.97 59.71
C THR A 10 -4.49 17.51 59.25
N ILE A 11 -5.48 17.24 58.40
CA ILE A 11 -5.53 15.98 57.66
C ILE A 11 -4.55 16.12 56.50
N ALA A 12 -3.34 15.57 56.66
CA ALA A 12 -2.45 15.33 55.54
C ALA A 12 -3.09 14.24 54.66
N ARG A 13 -3.85 14.67 53.65
CA ARG A 13 -4.34 13.76 52.60
C ARG A 13 -3.11 13.36 51.79
N THR A 14 -2.52 12.22 52.12
CA THR A 14 -1.53 11.58 51.26
C THR A 14 -2.25 11.17 49.97
N CYS A 15 -2.21 12.05 48.97
CA CYS A 15 -2.46 11.66 47.59
C CYS A 15 -1.39 10.64 47.23
N THR A 16 -1.72 9.36 47.36
CA THR A 16 -1.05 8.32 46.60
C THR A 16 -1.41 8.55 45.14
N CYS A 17 -0.60 9.36 44.46
CA CYS A 17 -0.58 9.35 43.00
C CYS A 17 -0.12 7.94 42.60
N SER A 18 -1.08 7.07 42.30
CA SER A 18 -0.80 5.80 41.64
C SER A 18 -0.14 6.14 40.31
N ASN A 19 1.17 5.90 40.20
CA ASN A 19 1.92 6.00 38.95
C ASN A 19 1.53 4.86 38.00
N SER A 20 0.24 4.75 37.66
CA SER A 20 -0.20 3.94 36.54
C SER A 20 -0.67 4.89 35.43
N CYS A 21 0.30 5.36 34.64
CA CYS A 21 0.05 5.94 33.33
C CYS A 21 -0.18 4.84 32.28
N GLN A 22 -0.79 3.70 32.65
CA GLN A 22 -1.29 2.74 31.66
C GLN A 22 -2.69 3.17 31.26
N SER A 23 -2.77 4.26 30.50
CA SER A 23 -3.88 4.41 29.56
C SER A 23 -3.84 3.18 28.66
N ALA A 24 -4.93 2.42 28.60
CA ALA A 24 -5.01 1.24 27.73
C ALA A 24 -4.70 1.70 26.29
N VAL A 25 -3.54 1.32 25.77
CA VAL A 25 -3.12 1.66 24.42
C VAL A 25 -3.97 0.82 23.47
N GLU A 26 -4.88 1.45 22.74
CA GLU A 26 -5.62 0.79 21.66
C GLU A 26 -4.60 0.39 20.57
N VAL A 27 -4.37 -0.91 20.43
CA VAL A 27 -3.45 -1.44 19.43
C VAL A 27 -4.13 -1.38 18.06
N ASP A 28 -3.51 -0.66 17.12
CA ASP A 28 -3.99 -0.63 15.73
C ASP A 28 -3.65 -1.94 15.01
N VAL A 29 -4.67 -2.77 14.80
CA VAL A 29 -4.62 -4.04 14.04
C VAL A 29 -3.87 -3.86 12.71
N CYS A 30 -4.14 -2.76 12.00
CA CYS A 30 -3.66 -2.54 10.64
C CYS A 30 -2.18 -2.12 10.59
N SER A 31 -1.57 -1.91 11.75
CA SER A 31 -0.14 -1.62 11.89
C SER A 31 0.69 -2.84 12.29
N LEU A 32 0.05 -3.95 12.66
CA LEU A 32 0.71 -5.18 13.12
C LEU A 32 1.16 -6.05 11.94
N ASP A 33 2.26 -6.77 12.11
CA ASP A 33 2.68 -7.80 11.17
C ASP A 33 1.78 -9.04 11.29
N PRO A 34 1.46 -9.74 10.18
CA PRO A 34 0.66 -10.95 10.21
C PRO A 34 1.41 -12.13 10.81
N ASP A 35 0.68 -13.01 11.50
CA ASP A 35 1.20 -14.29 11.98
C ASP A 35 1.04 -15.37 10.91
N ILE A 36 2.02 -15.42 9.99
CA ILE A 36 2.04 -16.38 8.88
C ILE A 36 2.50 -17.74 9.43
N SER A 37 1.65 -18.75 9.28
CA SER A 37 1.94 -20.11 9.73
C SER A 37 2.47 -20.97 8.60
N HIS A 38 3.45 -21.81 8.91
CA HIS A 38 3.96 -22.88 8.04
C HIS A 38 3.56 -24.28 8.55
N ASP A 39 2.72 -24.34 9.59
CA ASP A 39 2.37 -25.57 10.32
C ASP A 39 0.93 -26.03 10.02
N SER A 40 0.61 -27.26 10.47
CA SER A 40 -0.67 -27.94 10.21
C SER A 40 -1.89 -27.34 10.91
N ASN A 41 -1.70 -26.54 11.97
CA ASN A 41 -2.78 -25.82 12.66
C ASN A 41 -2.85 -24.39 12.11
N SER A 42 -3.52 -24.26 10.98
CA SER A 42 -3.64 -23.02 10.22
C SER A 42 -4.95 -22.97 9.45
N PHE A 43 -5.33 -21.78 9.01
CA PHE A 43 -6.48 -21.58 8.13
C PHE A 43 -6.15 -20.58 7.02
N GLU A 44 -6.88 -20.68 5.90
CA GLU A 44 -6.84 -19.69 4.84
C GLU A 44 -7.60 -18.43 5.29
N GLY A 45 -6.87 -17.34 5.44
CA GLY A 45 -7.41 -16.07 5.92
C GLY A 45 -6.78 -14.88 5.21
N PHE A 46 -7.18 -13.69 5.65
CA PHE A 46 -6.72 -12.42 5.13
C PHE A 46 -5.96 -11.63 6.19
N PHE A 47 -4.97 -10.86 5.77
CA PHE A 47 -4.30 -9.88 6.60
C PHE A 47 -4.10 -8.58 5.81
N TYR A 48 -3.98 -7.47 6.51
CA TYR A 48 -3.69 -6.19 5.90
C TYR A 48 -2.18 -5.99 5.75
N ASP A 49 -1.70 -5.83 4.52
CA ASP A 49 -0.31 -5.49 4.24
C ASP A 49 -0.16 -3.97 4.07
N ARG A 50 0.40 -3.29 5.07
CA ARG A 50 0.60 -1.83 5.05
C ARG A 50 1.55 -1.32 3.96
N HIS A 51 2.49 -2.15 3.50
CA HIS A 51 3.46 -1.74 2.46
C HIS A 51 2.81 -1.55 1.10
N THR A 52 1.59 -2.02 1.01
CA THR A 52 0.91 -2.37 -0.22
C THR A 52 -0.51 -1.79 -0.11
N ASP A 53 -1.08 -1.64 1.10
CA ASP A 53 -2.44 -1.17 1.38
C ASP A 53 -3.48 -2.05 0.69
N LYS A 54 -3.33 -3.36 0.88
CA LYS A 54 -4.31 -4.37 0.47
C LYS A 54 -4.50 -5.39 1.58
N CYS A 55 -5.66 -6.01 1.54
CA CYS A 55 -5.92 -7.23 2.28
C CYS A 55 -5.52 -8.41 1.40
N LEU A 56 -4.48 -9.12 1.80
CA LEU A 56 -3.93 -10.26 1.07
C LEU A 56 -4.34 -11.55 1.76
N SER A 57 -4.61 -12.59 0.99
CA SER A 57 -4.88 -13.92 1.51
C SER A 57 -3.61 -14.73 1.69
N THR A 58 -3.52 -15.52 2.76
CA THR A 58 -2.48 -16.51 2.98
C THR A 58 -2.93 -17.53 4.03
N THR A 59 -2.18 -18.61 4.17
CA THR A 59 -2.29 -19.53 5.31
C THR A 59 -1.78 -18.83 6.59
N LEU A 60 -2.68 -18.62 7.55
CA LEU A 60 -2.42 -17.93 8.83
C LEU A 60 -2.54 -18.92 9.99
N GLY A 61 -1.81 -18.67 11.08
CA GLY A 61 -1.95 -19.48 12.30
C GLY A 61 -3.35 -19.36 12.92
N ASP A 62 -3.74 -20.31 13.76
CA ASP A 62 -5.00 -20.21 14.51
C ASP A 62 -5.06 -18.94 15.38
N HIS A 63 -6.27 -18.49 15.70
CA HIS A 63 -6.47 -17.36 16.61
C HIS A 63 -5.97 -17.68 18.02
N LYS A 64 -5.30 -16.71 18.64
CA LYS A 64 -4.79 -16.89 20.00
C LYS A 64 -5.94 -16.85 21.01
N SER A 65 -5.95 -17.83 21.91
CA SER A 65 -6.98 -17.95 22.96
C SER A 65 -6.91 -16.84 24.02
N ASP A 66 -5.85 -16.03 24.04
CA ASP A 66 -5.64 -14.94 25.00
C ASP A 66 -6.40 -13.66 24.63
N GLY A 67 -7.09 -13.63 23.49
CA GLY A 67 -7.83 -12.46 23.01
C GLY A 67 -6.92 -11.33 22.55
N SER A 68 -5.64 -11.61 22.27
CA SER A 68 -4.73 -10.63 21.68
C SER A 68 -5.24 -10.12 20.33
N VAL A 69 -4.97 -8.85 20.06
CA VAL A 69 -5.33 -8.21 18.80
C VAL A 69 -4.36 -8.70 17.72
N GLU A 70 -4.88 -9.25 16.63
CA GLU A 70 -4.10 -9.86 15.54
C GLU A 70 -4.48 -9.26 14.19
N ASN A 71 -3.50 -9.04 13.30
CA ASN A 71 -3.74 -8.69 11.90
C ASN A 71 -4.13 -9.95 11.10
N LYS A 72 -5.33 -10.45 11.37
CA LYS A 72 -5.83 -11.74 10.90
C LYS A 72 -7.35 -11.68 10.80
N PHE A 73 -7.89 -11.98 9.63
CA PHE A 73 -9.31 -11.86 9.30
C PHE A 73 -9.77 -13.10 8.54
N THR A 74 -10.95 -13.63 8.87
CA THR A 74 -11.51 -14.77 8.13
C THR A 74 -11.98 -14.38 6.73
N TYR A 75 -12.44 -13.13 6.54
CA TYR A 75 -13.03 -12.66 5.29
C TYR A 75 -12.39 -11.35 4.83
N ALA A 76 -12.18 -11.22 3.51
CA ALA A 76 -11.62 -10.03 2.89
C ALA A 76 -12.41 -8.76 3.22
N GLU A 77 -13.74 -8.85 3.24
CA GLU A 77 -14.66 -7.76 3.57
C GLU A 77 -14.33 -7.13 4.94
N PHE A 78 -14.12 -7.95 5.97
CA PHE A 78 -13.77 -7.46 7.31
C PHE A 78 -12.38 -6.83 7.37
N CYS A 79 -11.42 -7.39 6.64
CA CYS A 79 -10.09 -6.77 6.53
C CYS A 79 -10.20 -5.40 5.84
N ASN A 80 -10.91 -5.33 4.71
CA ASN A 80 -11.06 -4.11 3.92
C ASN A 80 -11.82 -3.02 4.72
N SER A 81 -12.93 -3.37 5.37
CA SER A 81 -13.70 -2.42 6.19
C SER A 81 -12.93 -1.95 7.42
N ARG A 82 -12.07 -2.80 8.00
CA ARG A 82 -11.24 -2.42 9.16
C ARG A 82 -10.04 -1.56 8.77
N CYS A 83 -9.29 -1.95 7.74
CA CYS A 83 -7.99 -1.36 7.43
C CYS A 83 -7.98 -0.44 6.22
N ARG A 84 -8.97 -0.53 5.33
CA ARG A 84 -9.07 0.24 4.08
C ARG A 84 -10.32 1.11 4.03
N LYS A 85 -10.72 1.64 5.19
CA LYS A 85 -11.90 2.51 5.44
C LYS A 85 -12.08 3.69 4.48
N LYS A 86 -11.01 4.14 3.82
CA LYS A 86 -11.05 5.26 2.87
C LYS A 86 -11.60 4.85 1.50
N VAL A 87 -11.58 3.56 1.19
CA VAL A 87 -12.14 2.99 -0.03
C VAL A 87 -13.58 2.54 0.27
N PRO A 88 -14.59 2.98 -0.48
CA PRO A 88 -15.96 2.51 -0.28
C PRO A 88 -16.06 0.98 -0.42
N GLU A 89 -16.84 0.34 0.45
CA GLU A 89 -16.99 -1.13 0.47
C GLU A 89 -17.48 -1.68 -0.87
N ILE A 90 -18.39 -0.95 -1.55
CA ILE A 90 -18.91 -1.31 -2.88
C ILE A 90 -17.81 -1.47 -3.94
N CYS A 91 -16.61 -0.91 -3.72
CA CYS A 91 -15.49 -1.04 -4.65
C CYS A 91 -14.76 -2.38 -4.53
N PHE A 92 -15.12 -3.21 -3.55
CA PHE A 92 -14.61 -4.58 -3.39
C PHE A 92 -15.61 -5.63 -3.89
N ASP A 93 -16.83 -5.22 -4.26
CA ASP A 93 -17.87 -6.13 -4.72
C ASP A 93 -17.68 -6.53 -6.18
N ASP A 94 -18.01 -7.78 -6.50
CA ASP A 94 -18.07 -8.26 -7.88
C ASP A 94 -19.30 -7.70 -8.62
N ALA A 95 -19.09 -7.12 -9.79
CA ALA A 95 -20.17 -6.52 -10.59
C ALA A 95 -21.16 -7.54 -11.18
N THR A 96 -20.82 -8.83 -11.21
CA THR A 96 -21.56 -9.87 -11.94
C THR A 96 -22.38 -10.80 -11.06
N THR A 97 -22.35 -10.66 -9.74
CA THR A 97 -22.87 -11.68 -8.81
C THR A 97 -24.37 -11.55 -8.52
N ASP A 98 -25.05 -10.56 -9.10
CA ASP A 98 -26.49 -10.34 -8.86
C ASP A 98 -27.39 -11.13 -9.82
N TYR A 99 -27.67 -12.38 -9.45
CA TYR A 99 -28.46 -13.37 -10.21
C TYR A 99 -29.98 -13.25 -10.00
N LEU A 100 -30.58 -12.10 -10.29
CA LEU A 100 -32.05 -12.01 -10.42
C LEU A 100 -32.47 -11.34 -11.73
N ILE A 101 -32.08 -11.96 -12.85
CA ILE A 101 -32.64 -11.63 -14.16
C ILE A 101 -34.01 -12.30 -14.28
N ARG A 102 -35.08 -11.58 -13.91
CA ARG A 102 -36.46 -12.05 -14.16
C ARG A 102 -36.94 -11.79 -15.59
N VAL A 103 -36.27 -10.90 -16.34
CA VAL A 103 -36.60 -10.54 -17.73
C VAL A 103 -35.30 -10.20 -18.47
N PRO A 104 -35.08 -10.67 -19.72
CA PRO A 104 -33.93 -10.26 -20.52
C PRO A 104 -33.96 -8.74 -20.74
N LYS A 105 -32.97 -8.03 -20.22
CA LYS A 105 -32.79 -6.60 -20.48
C LYS A 105 -31.82 -6.40 -21.64
N PRO A 106 -31.98 -5.31 -22.42
CA PRO A 106 -30.98 -4.94 -23.41
C PRO A 106 -29.61 -4.78 -22.76
N THR A 107 -28.58 -5.30 -23.41
CA THR A 107 -27.18 -5.18 -23.01
C THR A 107 -26.76 -3.71 -23.06
N VAL A 108 -26.22 -3.19 -21.96
CA VAL A 108 -25.70 -1.82 -21.88
C VAL A 108 -24.24 -1.88 -21.47
N GLU A 109 -23.39 -1.09 -22.12
CA GLU A 109 -22.01 -0.94 -21.67
C GLU A 109 -21.97 -0.15 -20.36
N LYS A 110 -21.29 -0.71 -19.35
CA LYS A 110 -21.08 -0.11 -18.03
C LYS A 110 -19.62 -0.25 -17.63
N TRP A 111 -19.26 0.40 -16.53
CA TRP A 111 -17.94 0.31 -15.92
C TRP A 111 -18.04 -0.39 -14.56
N THR A 112 -17.05 -1.22 -14.24
CA THR A 112 -16.85 -1.79 -12.90
C THR A 112 -15.43 -1.48 -12.44
N TYR A 113 -15.23 -1.38 -11.13
CA TYR A 113 -13.91 -1.25 -10.55
C TYR A 113 -13.35 -2.62 -10.17
N ASP A 114 -12.24 -3.00 -10.79
CA ASP A 114 -11.43 -4.13 -10.40
C ASP A 114 -10.39 -3.67 -9.37
N SER A 115 -10.57 -4.10 -8.12
CA SER A 115 -9.72 -3.70 -7.01
C SER A 115 -8.33 -4.36 -7.02
N ASP A 116 -8.20 -5.54 -7.64
CA ASP A 116 -6.94 -6.27 -7.75
C ASP A 116 -6.04 -5.60 -8.78
N SER A 117 -6.60 -5.27 -9.95
CA SER A 117 -5.87 -4.54 -10.99
C SER A 117 -5.90 -3.02 -10.80
N THR A 118 -6.60 -2.50 -9.79
CA THR A 118 -6.75 -1.07 -9.48
C THR A 118 -7.18 -0.28 -10.73
N LYS A 119 -8.15 -0.82 -11.47
CA LYS A 119 -8.62 -0.28 -12.76
C LYS A 119 -10.13 -0.27 -12.83
N CYS A 120 -10.64 0.76 -13.51
CA CYS A 120 -12.00 0.75 -14.01
C CYS A 120 -12.01 0.05 -15.36
N VAL A 121 -12.76 -1.04 -15.46
CA VAL A 121 -12.86 -1.85 -16.68
C VAL A 121 -14.29 -1.77 -17.21
N GLN A 122 -14.41 -1.72 -18.53
CA GLN A 122 -15.70 -1.71 -19.20
C GLN A 122 -16.22 -3.14 -19.34
N PHE A 123 -17.52 -3.34 -19.16
CA PHE A 123 -18.16 -4.64 -19.32
C PHE A 123 -19.60 -4.52 -19.83
N THR A 124 -20.14 -5.63 -20.34
CA THR A 124 -21.53 -5.73 -20.78
C THR A 124 -22.44 -6.04 -19.60
N TRP A 125 -23.30 -5.10 -19.24
CA TRP A 125 -24.28 -5.25 -18.17
C TRP A 125 -25.64 -5.72 -18.71
N THR A 126 -26.23 -6.72 -18.06
CA THR A 126 -27.53 -7.31 -18.42
C THR A 126 -28.55 -7.27 -17.27
N GLY A 127 -28.21 -6.63 -16.15
CA GLY A 127 -28.97 -6.70 -14.91
C GLY A 127 -29.88 -5.51 -14.60
N GLY A 128 -30.35 -5.51 -13.36
CA GLY A 128 -31.38 -4.62 -12.81
C GLY A 128 -30.93 -3.19 -12.51
N ASP A 129 -31.14 -2.83 -11.24
CA ASP A 129 -30.66 -1.59 -10.62
C ASP A 129 -29.15 -1.66 -10.36
N THR A 130 -28.46 -0.54 -10.51
CA THR A 130 -27.01 -0.37 -10.26
C THR A 130 -26.72 0.39 -8.98
N LYS A 131 -27.75 0.91 -8.29
CA LYS A 131 -27.58 1.69 -7.05
C LYS A 131 -26.88 0.87 -5.97
N GLY A 132 -25.81 1.43 -5.42
CA GLY A 132 -25.06 0.81 -4.32
C GLY A 132 -24.24 -0.41 -4.76
N LYS A 133 -23.95 -0.56 -6.05
CA LYS A 133 -23.15 -1.66 -6.60
C LYS A 133 -21.87 -1.13 -7.23
N ASN A 134 -20.93 -2.02 -7.48
CA ASN A 134 -19.73 -1.78 -8.27
C ASN A 134 -20.04 -1.66 -9.78
N ILE A 135 -21.02 -0.84 -10.15
CA ILE A 135 -21.50 -0.68 -11.52
C ILE A 135 -21.77 0.80 -11.77
N PHE A 136 -21.03 1.39 -12.70
CA PHE A 136 -21.00 2.83 -12.95
C PHE A 136 -21.37 3.15 -14.40
N ASP A 137 -21.97 4.32 -14.60
CA ASP A 137 -22.42 4.77 -15.91
C ASP A 137 -21.29 5.35 -16.75
N SER A 138 -20.18 5.75 -16.11
CA SER A 138 -19.02 6.33 -16.78
C SER A 138 -17.70 5.93 -16.12
N LEU A 139 -16.62 5.98 -16.91
CA LEU A 139 -15.26 5.81 -16.41
C LEU A 139 -14.95 6.80 -15.29
N ASN A 140 -15.31 8.07 -15.45
CA ASN A 140 -15.00 9.11 -14.47
C ASN A 140 -15.70 8.87 -13.12
N GLU A 141 -16.93 8.38 -13.14
CA GLU A 141 -17.63 8.00 -11.92
C GLU A 141 -16.91 6.87 -11.17
N CYS A 142 -16.57 5.78 -11.88
CA CYS A 142 -15.79 4.68 -11.32
C CYS A 142 -14.44 5.15 -10.75
N VAL A 143 -13.74 6.01 -11.49
CA VAL A 143 -12.41 6.51 -11.10
C VAL A 143 -12.51 7.33 -9.81
N ASN A 144 -13.46 8.26 -9.72
CA ASN A 144 -13.57 9.13 -8.56
C ASN A 144 -14.13 8.41 -7.33
N LYS A 145 -15.06 7.45 -7.52
CA LYS A 145 -15.66 6.70 -6.41
C LYS A 145 -14.74 5.62 -5.85
N CYS A 146 -13.99 4.91 -6.70
CA CYS A 146 -13.24 3.73 -6.28
C CYS A 146 -11.73 3.88 -6.48
N LYS A 147 -11.31 4.19 -7.71
CA LYS A 147 -9.88 4.16 -8.06
C LYS A 147 -9.05 5.20 -7.31
N VAL A 148 -9.50 6.46 -7.26
CA VAL A 148 -8.78 7.54 -6.56
C VAL A 148 -8.70 7.26 -5.05
N PRO A 149 -9.79 6.88 -4.36
CA PRO A 149 -9.72 6.45 -2.97
C PRO A 149 -8.78 5.25 -2.73
N ASP A 150 -8.78 4.24 -3.60
CA ASP A 150 -7.90 3.06 -3.49
C ASP A 150 -6.43 3.40 -3.73
N LEU A 151 -6.13 4.27 -4.70
CA LEU A 151 -4.77 4.81 -4.87
C LEU A 151 -4.29 5.54 -3.60
N GLY A 152 -5.21 6.13 -2.84
CA GLY A 152 -4.93 6.70 -1.53
C GLY A 152 -3.82 7.74 -1.62
N LEU A 153 -2.73 7.52 -0.87
CA LEU A 153 -1.60 8.43 -0.89
C LEU A 153 -0.98 8.58 -2.29
N CYS A 154 -0.99 7.53 -3.11
CA CYS A 154 -0.35 7.49 -4.43
C CYS A 154 -1.04 8.39 -5.46
N ALA A 155 -2.23 8.93 -5.14
CA ALA A 155 -2.95 9.88 -5.97
C ALA A 155 -2.57 11.35 -5.69
N TYR A 156 -1.88 11.65 -4.59
CA TYR A 156 -1.54 13.03 -4.24
C TYR A 156 -0.30 13.53 -4.98
N GLU A 157 -0.39 14.76 -5.46
CA GLU A 157 0.75 15.49 -6.00
C GLU A 157 1.61 16.09 -4.86
N PHE A 158 2.79 16.60 -5.20
CA PHE A 158 3.64 17.33 -4.27
C PHE A 158 3.20 18.80 -4.13
N ARG A 159 3.71 19.48 -3.11
CA ARG A 159 3.56 20.94 -2.96
C ARG A 159 4.73 21.63 -3.67
N THR A 160 4.44 22.62 -4.49
CA THR A 160 5.45 23.49 -5.11
C THR A 160 5.87 24.61 -4.15
N ASP A 161 6.93 25.34 -4.52
CA ASP A 161 7.35 26.56 -3.82
C ASP A 161 7.76 26.32 -2.36
N CYS A 162 8.46 25.21 -2.10
CA CYS A 162 8.98 24.88 -0.79
C CYS A 162 10.21 23.97 -0.91
N LYS A 163 11.10 23.95 0.09
CA LYS A 163 12.30 23.11 0.06
C LYS A 163 12.20 21.96 1.05
N HIS A 164 12.61 20.76 0.64
CA HIS A 164 12.55 19.56 1.49
C HIS A 164 13.88 19.14 2.14
N GLY A 165 14.91 20.00 2.05
CA GLY A 165 16.21 19.80 2.70
C GLY A 165 17.10 18.81 1.95
N ASP A 166 18.00 18.13 2.66
CA ASP A 166 18.94 17.16 2.08
C ASP A 166 18.34 15.75 1.94
N ASP A 167 17.11 15.55 2.42
CA ASP A 167 16.45 14.25 2.37
C ASP A 167 16.08 13.87 0.94
N LEU A 168 16.44 12.65 0.52
CA LEU A 168 16.02 12.12 -0.76
C LEU A 168 14.61 11.54 -0.63
N TYR A 169 13.63 12.25 -1.19
CA TYR A 169 12.28 11.72 -1.36
C TYR A 169 12.06 11.16 -2.75
N ILE A 170 11.39 10.02 -2.83
CA ILE A 170 10.92 9.38 -4.05
C ILE A 170 9.40 9.44 -4.00
N TRP A 171 8.78 10.00 -5.02
CA TRP A 171 7.32 10.11 -5.11
C TRP A 171 6.82 9.27 -6.27
N TYR A 172 5.57 8.80 -6.19
CA TYR A 172 4.93 8.12 -7.30
C TYR A 172 4.25 9.12 -8.22
N ASP A 173 4.72 9.19 -9.46
CA ASP A 173 4.05 9.91 -10.53
C ASP A 173 2.98 9.01 -11.14
N TYR A 174 1.72 9.31 -10.82
CA TYR A 174 0.60 8.57 -11.35
C TYR A 174 0.43 8.74 -12.86
N LYS A 175 0.80 9.87 -13.46
CA LYS A 175 0.63 10.09 -14.91
C LYS A 175 1.59 9.20 -15.69
N ASP A 176 2.84 9.14 -15.22
CA ASP A 176 3.89 8.35 -15.85
C ASP A 176 3.94 6.90 -15.35
N GLN A 177 3.10 6.56 -14.36
CA GLN A 177 3.09 5.26 -13.68
C GLN A 177 4.49 4.85 -13.20
N ALA A 178 5.25 5.80 -12.64
CA ALA A 178 6.65 5.58 -12.27
C ALA A 178 7.00 6.31 -10.97
N CYS A 179 7.85 5.69 -10.16
CA CYS A 179 8.47 6.36 -9.04
C CYS A 179 9.61 7.24 -9.54
N LYS A 180 9.73 8.45 -9.00
CA LYS A 180 10.74 9.44 -9.38
C LYS A 180 11.32 10.12 -8.16
N ILE A 181 12.56 10.61 -8.27
CA ILE A 181 13.12 11.49 -7.26
C ILE A 181 12.30 12.79 -7.24
N LEU A 182 11.90 13.21 -6.04
CA LEU A 182 11.22 14.47 -5.82
C LEU A 182 12.22 15.61 -5.88
N ASN A 183 11.93 16.62 -6.69
CA ASN A 183 12.77 17.81 -6.81
C ASN A 183 12.99 18.45 -5.42
N PRO A 184 14.22 18.87 -5.06
CA PRO A 184 14.52 19.57 -3.80
C PRO A 184 13.64 20.80 -3.51
N ASP A 185 13.13 21.48 -4.53
CA ASP A 185 12.24 22.64 -4.45
C ASP A 185 10.73 22.27 -4.45
N HIS A 186 10.43 20.99 -4.25
CA HIS A 186 9.07 20.53 -3.95
C HIS A 186 9.01 19.96 -2.53
N CYS A 187 7.82 19.71 -1.99
CA CYS A 187 7.67 19.01 -0.73
C CYS A 187 6.66 17.87 -0.84
N PRO A 188 6.91 16.75 -0.15
CA PRO A 188 5.96 15.67 -0.10
C PRO A 188 4.65 16.11 0.55
N THR A 189 3.53 15.60 0.05
CA THR A 189 2.23 15.80 0.70
C THR A 189 1.57 14.46 0.96
N ARG A 190 0.85 14.38 2.09
CA ARG A 190 -0.12 13.30 2.38
C ARG A 190 0.41 11.87 2.18
N GLY A 191 1.72 11.68 2.32
CA GLY A 191 2.37 10.37 2.28
C GLY A 191 2.84 9.87 0.92
N ASN A 192 2.66 10.60 -0.20
CA ASN A 192 3.27 10.22 -1.50
C ASN A 192 4.76 10.55 -1.56
N ALA A 193 5.51 10.03 -0.58
CA ALA A 193 6.95 10.17 -0.54
C ALA A 193 7.56 9.03 0.27
N PHE A 194 8.61 8.47 -0.31
CA PHE A 194 9.27 7.26 0.11
C PHE A 194 10.77 7.49 0.11
N TYR A 195 11.49 6.85 1.02
CA TYR A 195 12.95 6.93 1.05
C TYR A 195 13.62 5.99 0.04
N THR A 196 12.89 5.00 -0.50
CA THR A 196 13.43 4.03 -1.45
C THR A 196 12.48 3.77 -2.62
N TYR A 197 13.04 3.42 -3.79
CA TYR A 197 12.25 2.99 -4.94
C TYR A 197 11.44 1.74 -4.62
N ARG A 198 11.98 0.83 -3.80
CA ARG A 198 11.27 -0.36 -3.37
C ARG A 198 9.98 -0.01 -2.65
N ASP A 199 10.04 0.87 -1.66
CA ASP A 199 8.84 1.23 -0.88
C ASP A 199 7.82 1.95 -1.77
N CYS A 200 8.28 2.86 -2.64
CA CYS A 200 7.41 3.53 -3.59
C CYS A 200 6.73 2.54 -4.56
N TYR A 201 7.50 1.66 -5.22
CA TYR A 201 6.95 0.72 -6.19
C TYR A 201 6.07 -0.36 -5.54
N ARG A 202 6.41 -0.83 -4.33
CA ARG A 202 5.56 -1.76 -3.56
C ARG A 202 4.23 -1.12 -3.18
N ARG A 203 4.25 0.15 -2.77
CA ARG A 203 3.05 0.85 -2.30
C ARG A 203 2.17 1.37 -3.43
N CYS A 204 2.77 1.90 -4.48
CA CYS A 204 2.09 2.66 -5.53
C CYS A 204 2.24 2.08 -6.94
N GLY A 205 3.30 1.31 -7.19
CA GLY A 205 3.71 0.87 -8.52
C GLY A 205 3.24 -0.51 -8.95
N ARG A 206 2.20 -1.08 -8.32
CA ARG A 206 1.75 -2.46 -8.63
C ARG A 206 1.35 -2.69 -10.08
N THR A 207 0.66 -1.71 -10.65
CA THR A 207 0.19 -1.75 -12.04
C THR A 207 1.16 -1.06 -12.98
N SER A 208 2.28 -0.56 -12.43
CA SER A 208 3.35 0.02 -13.20
C SER A 208 3.99 -1.04 -14.09
N LYS A 209 4.30 -0.64 -15.31
CA LYS A 209 5.15 -1.41 -16.21
C LYS A 209 6.62 -0.96 -16.10
N HIS A 210 6.99 -0.26 -15.04
CA HIS A 210 8.37 0.18 -14.88
C HIS A 210 9.30 -1.03 -14.81
N ARG A 211 10.43 -0.97 -15.51
CA ARG A 211 11.35 -2.11 -15.61
C ARG A 211 11.85 -2.64 -14.26
N CYS A 212 11.88 -1.82 -13.22
CA CYS A 212 12.29 -2.26 -11.87
C CYS A 212 11.22 -3.11 -11.12
N VAL A 213 9.98 -3.18 -11.61
CA VAL A 213 8.94 -4.05 -11.02
C VAL A 213 8.63 -5.29 -11.85
N GLN A 214 9.20 -5.36 -13.06
CA GLN A 214 9.00 -6.49 -13.96
C GLN A 214 9.91 -7.66 -13.59
N GLU A 215 9.50 -8.87 -13.95
CA GLU A 215 10.41 -10.01 -13.95
C GLU A 215 11.49 -9.85 -15.02
N PRO A 216 12.71 -10.32 -14.76
CA PRO A 216 13.77 -10.28 -15.76
C PRO A 216 13.45 -11.26 -16.90
N ASP A 217 13.37 -10.73 -18.11
CA ASP A 217 13.10 -11.51 -19.32
C ASP A 217 14.39 -12.16 -19.85
N TYR A 218 14.64 -13.41 -19.41
CA TYR A 218 15.67 -14.28 -19.98
C TYR A 218 15.25 -15.75 -19.88
N SER A 219 15.64 -16.57 -20.86
CA SER A 219 15.20 -17.98 -20.93
C SER A 219 16.32 -19.01 -20.75
N PHE A 220 17.59 -18.64 -20.96
CA PHE A 220 18.67 -19.62 -20.99
C PHE A 220 19.97 -19.15 -20.30
N PRO A 221 20.55 -19.96 -19.40
CA PRO A 221 21.85 -19.68 -18.81
C PRO A 221 22.94 -19.72 -19.89
N GLY A 222 23.98 -18.91 -19.72
CA GLY A 222 25.11 -18.87 -20.66
C GLY A 222 26.35 -18.17 -20.10
N ALA A 223 27.06 -17.40 -20.93
CA ALA A 223 28.37 -16.84 -20.58
C ALA A 223 28.38 -15.31 -20.39
N PHE A 224 27.40 -14.58 -20.93
CA PHE A 224 27.39 -13.11 -20.87
C PHE A 224 26.80 -12.63 -19.56
N GLN A 225 27.59 -11.91 -18.77
CA GLN A 225 27.12 -11.30 -17.53
C GLN A 225 26.11 -10.20 -17.85
N LYS A 226 24.97 -10.25 -17.18
CA LYS A 226 23.94 -9.19 -17.14
C LYS A 226 23.46 -9.01 -15.71
N TYR A 227 22.71 -7.94 -15.48
CA TYR A 227 22.18 -7.60 -14.16
C TYR A 227 20.67 -7.41 -14.21
N TYR A 228 19.97 -7.76 -13.15
CA TYR A 228 18.55 -7.43 -12.97
C TYR A 228 18.31 -6.96 -11.55
N TYR A 229 17.26 -6.18 -11.35
CA TYR A 229 16.90 -5.70 -10.02
C TYR A 229 15.89 -6.66 -9.36
N ASP A 230 16.29 -7.25 -8.24
CA ASP A 230 15.40 -7.97 -7.34
C ASP A 230 14.78 -6.97 -6.36
N ILE A 231 13.50 -6.63 -6.59
CA ILE A 231 12.74 -5.70 -5.75
C ILE A 231 12.46 -6.24 -4.34
N THR A 232 12.42 -7.57 -4.17
CA THR A 232 12.18 -8.21 -2.88
C THR A 232 13.41 -8.10 -2.00
N ARG A 233 14.60 -8.33 -2.56
CA ARG A 233 15.88 -8.20 -1.86
C ARG A 233 16.43 -6.78 -1.86
N HIS A 234 15.86 -5.89 -2.68
CA HIS A 234 16.37 -4.54 -2.95
C HIS A 234 17.83 -4.58 -3.43
N LYS A 235 18.14 -5.44 -4.41
CA LYS A 235 19.52 -5.66 -4.90
C LYS A 235 19.55 -5.84 -6.41
N CYS A 236 20.61 -5.32 -7.03
CA CYS A 236 20.98 -5.67 -8.40
C CYS A 236 21.78 -6.98 -8.40
N GLU A 237 21.20 -8.02 -8.98
CA GLU A 237 21.78 -9.37 -9.03
C GLU A 237 22.35 -9.66 -10.41
N GLY A 238 23.52 -10.30 -10.43
CA GLY A 238 24.18 -10.73 -11.65
C GLY A 238 23.72 -12.11 -12.10
N LYS A 239 23.43 -12.28 -13.39
CA LYS A 239 23.19 -13.59 -14.00
C LYS A 239 23.89 -13.73 -15.36
N LYS A 240 24.43 -14.92 -15.63
CA LYS A 240 25.08 -15.22 -16.91
C LYS A 240 24.05 -15.78 -17.91
N LEU A 241 23.89 -15.10 -19.03
CA LEU A 241 22.91 -15.41 -20.08
C LEU A 241 23.58 -15.85 -21.38
N PHE A 242 22.87 -16.64 -22.19
CA PHE A 242 23.39 -17.15 -23.47
C PHE A 242 23.49 -16.06 -24.55
N ARG A 243 22.47 -15.20 -24.62
CA ARG A 243 22.43 -13.94 -25.39
C ARG A 243 21.69 -12.92 -24.53
N GLY A 244 22.19 -11.69 -24.44
CA GLY A 244 21.60 -10.67 -23.58
C GLY A 244 21.44 -9.37 -24.35
N HIS A 245 20.40 -9.27 -25.18
CA HIS A 245 19.99 -7.98 -25.73
C HIS A 245 19.24 -7.21 -24.63
N VAL A 246 19.85 -6.15 -24.11
CA VAL A 246 19.17 -5.24 -23.20
C VAL A 246 18.27 -4.32 -24.04
N SER A 247 16.97 -4.60 -24.02
CA SER A 247 15.97 -3.84 -24.78
C SER A 247 15.77 -2.41 -24.28
N GLY A 248 16.24 -2.10 -23.06
CA GLY A 248 15.96 -0.86 -22.34
C GLY A 248 14.63 -0.84 -21.60
N ASN A 249 13.69 -1.74 -21.94
CA ASN A 249 12.34 -1.77 -21.37
C ASN A 249 12.08 -2.93 -20.39
N SER A 250 12.94 -3.95 -20.38
CA SER A 250 12.86 -5.09 -19.45
C SER A 250 13.71 -4.87 -18.20
N ASN A 251 13.48 -5.67 -17.15
CA ASN A 251 14.31 -5.71 -15.94
C ASN A 251 15.67 -6.40 -16.20
N LEU A 252 16.43 -5.92 -17.19
CA LEU A 252 17.73 -6.45 -17.55
C LEU A 252 18.66 -5.30 -17.93
N PHE A 253 19.85 -5.26 -17.34
CA PHE A 253 20.81 -4.17 -17.45
C PHE A 253 22.17 -4.71 -17.91
N GLU A 254 22.89 -3.87 -18.64
CA GLU A 254 24.24 -4.17 -19.13
C GLU A 254 25.23 -4.20 -17.96
N THR A 255 25.18 -3.19 -17.10
CA THR A 255 26.07 -3.02 -15.95
C THR A 255 25.32 -3.06 -14.62
N TRP A 256 26.07 -3.30 -13.54
CA TRP A 256 25.53 -3.23 -12.18
C TRP A 256 25.18 -1.79 -11.83
N GLU A 257 25.99 -0.84 -12.28
CA GLU A 257 25.82 0.60 -12.08
C GLU A 257 24.50 1.09 -12.69
N ASP A 258 24.20 0.73 -13.95
CA ASP A 258 22.95 1.13 -14.62
C ASP A 258 21.72 0.60 -13.86
N CYS A 259 21.80 -0.65 -13.38
CA CYS A 259 20.74 -1.24 -12.57
C CYS A 259 20.51 -0.45 -11.27
N LYS A 260 21.61 -0.11 -10.57
CA LYS A 260 21.54 0.59 -9.29
C LYS A 260 21.00 2.01 -9.45
N GLU A 261 21.46 2.74 -10.47
CA GLU A 261 20.99 4.09 -10.75
C GLU A 261 19.51 4.10 -11.15
N THR A 262 19.08 3.12 -11.94
CA THR A 262 17.67 3.05 -12.41
C THR A 262 16.72 2.59 -11.30
N CYS A 263 17.11 1.64 -10.46
CA CYS A 263 16.18 0.91 -9.60
C CYS A 263 16.39 1.04 -8.08
N MET A 264 17.51 1.61 -7.63
CA MET A 264 17.83 1.66 -6.20
C MET A 264 17.86 3.06 -5.59
N ALA A 265 17.74 4.14 -6.38
CA ALA A 265 17.76 5.53 -5.93
C ALA A 265 18.89 5.80 -4.93
N ILE A 266 20.05 6.15 -5.44
CA ILE A 266 21.17 6.56 -4.59
C ILE A 266 21.19 8.08 -4.57
N TYR A 267 21.17 8.68 -3.38
CA TYR A 267 21.48 10.10 -3.26
C TYR A 267 22.92 10.33 -3.75
N LYS A 268 23.08 11.11 -4.81
CA LYS A 268 24.38 11.62 -5.25
C LYS A 268 24.48 13.04 -4.71
N TYR A 269 25.27 13.21 -3.65
CA TYR A 269 25.66 14.54 -3.20
C TYR A 269 26.52 15.19 -4.28
N GLU A 270 26.00 16.22 -4.94
CA GLU A 270 26.83 17.13 -5.72
C GLU A 270 27.17 18.33 -4.81
N PRO A 271 28.44 18.49 -4.37
CA PRO A 271 28.81 19.68 -3.65
C PRO A 271 28.53 20.90 -4.52
N GLU A 272 27.82 21.89 -3.96
CA GLU A 272 27.66 23.19 -4.59
C GLU A 272 29.07 23.74 -4.89
N TRP A 273 29.37 23.91 -6.17
CA TRP A 273 30.63 24.46 -6.63
C TRP A 273 30.74 25.91 -6.13
N LEU A 274 31.75 26.18 -5.29
CA LEU A 274 32.20 27.52 -4.90
C LEU A 274 32.84 28.25 -6.10
#